data_AF-A0A9Q2CZG7-F1
#
_entry.id   AF-A0A9Q2CZG7-F1
#
_cell.length_a   1.000
_cell.length_b   1.000
_cell.length_c   1.000
_cell.angle_alpha   90.00
_cell.angle_beta   90.00
_cell.angle_gamma   90.00
#
_symmetry.space_group_name_H-M   'P 1'
#
loop_
_entity.id
_entity.type
_entity.pdbx_description
1 polymer ?
#
loop_
_entity_poly.entity_id
_entity_poly.type
_entity_poly.pdbx_seq_one_letter_code
_entity_poly.pdbx_strand_id
1 'polypeptide(L)'
;MDLANFYKMYLTDIHLEKVGEKGTNLYKLIDEKIEEAMSYQYLSILSESLTPDEIELITRFSNFHHESNVQVVPFDLDKYPYLTFNHHLLFIGEDEGVIHEEVIDGILRSFGRQIELPTVREDINLKNVDLNHAEYTTAVNLFDYPIIEYYNMLTREEQLYMIASYLNLEFDDTTTRSQLINMISKHLTNRDVLKLILETMEDEERHAFIKKIEAGEILFTMDEYPWEEVMVSGLVMPYQPGIAIINASIFDVLKECN
;
A
#
# COMPACT_ATOMS: atom_id res chain seq x y z
N MET A 1 -25.72 -8.09 1.61
CA MET A 1 -25.03 -7.20 0.64
C MET A 1 -23.90 -8.00 0.01
N ASP A 2 -23.55 -7.76 -1.25
CA ASP A 2 -22.37 -8.41 -1.85
C ASP A 2 -21.08 -7.60 -1.58
N LEU A 3 -19.92 -8.25 -1.77
CA LEU A 3 -18.60 -7.66 -1.52
C LEU A 3 -18.35 -6.39 -2.33
N ALA A 4 -18.77 -6.34 -3.60
CA ALA A 4 -18.52 -5.20 -4.46
C ALA A 4 -19.29 -3.95 -3.97
N ASN A 5 -20.54 -4.13 -3.58
CA ASN A 5 -21.36 -3.08 -2.99
C ASN A 5 -20.84 -2.68 -1.60
N PHE A 6 -20.32 -3.64 -0.81
CA PHE A 6 -19.70 -3.35 0.48
C PHE A 6 -18.51 -2.39 0.36
N TYR A 7 -17.53 -2.71 -0.49
CA TYR A 7 -16.36 -1.85 -0.64
C TYR A 7 -16.73 -0.49 -1.26
N LYS A 8 -17.59 -0.47 -2.29
CA LYS A 8 -18.04 0.79 -2.88
C LYS A 8 -18.80 1.69 -1.90
N MET A 9 -19.47 1.10 -0.92
CA MET A 9 -20.24 1.84 0.08
C MET A 9 -19.37 2.36 1.23
N TYR A 10 -18.40 1.56 1.70
CA TYR A 10 -17.71 1.83 2.96
C TYR A 10 -16.22 2.13 2.83
N LEU A 11 -15.55 1.69 1.77
CA LEU A 11 -14.16 2.08 1.50
C LEU A 11 -14.21 3.45 0.83
N THR A 12 -13.92 4.49 1.61
CA THR A 12 -14.07 5.90 1.23
C THR A 12 -12.80 6.69 1.50
N ASP A 13 -12.71 7.89 0.94
CA ASP A 13 -11.62 8.81 1.24
C ASP A 13 -11.48 9.13 2.73
N ILE A 14 -12.60 9.14 3.48
CA ILE A 14 -12.61 9.34 4.93
C ILE A 14 -11.91 8.18 5.63
N HIS A 15 -12.17 6.94 5.18
CA HIS A 15 -11.47 5.78 5.71
C HIS A 15 -9.97 5.85 5.38
N LEU A 16 -9.61 6.17 4.14
CA LEU A 16 -8.20 6.29 3.73
C LEU A 16 -7.45 7.37 4.53
N GLU A 17 -8.07 8.53 4.77
CA GLU A 17 -7.49 9.56 5.64
C GLU A 17 -7.34 9.06 7.08
N LYS A 18 -8.34 8.35 7.61
CA LYS A 18 -8.32 7.80 8.97
C LYS A 18 -7.22 6.76 9.18
N VAL A 19 -6.98 5.92 8.18
CA VAL A 19 -5.94 4.89 8.20
C VAL A 19 -4.63 5.36 7.61
N GLY A 20 -4.41 6.66 7.38
CA GLY A 20 -3.10 7.21 6.97
C GLY A 20 -2.69 6.98 5.51
N GLU A 21 -3.62 6.56 4.64
CA GLU A 21 -3.39 6.29 3.21
C GLU A 21 -4.02 7.36 2.30
N LYS A 22 -4.01 8.61 2.78
CA LYS A 22 -4.48 9.76 2.00
C LYS A 22 -3.62 9.91 0.74
N GLY A 23 -4.26 9.88 -0.43
CA GLY A 23 -3.57 9.99 -1.71
C GLY A 23 -3.67 8.73 -2.57
N THR A 24 -4.02 7.57 -1.99
CA THR A 24 -4.21 6.34 -2.76
C THR A 24 -5.38 6.46 -3.74
N ASN A 25 -5.29 5.78 -4.90
CA ASN A 25 -6.35 5.72 -5.89
C ASN A 25 -7.49 4.81 -5.40
N LEU A 26 -8.53 5.43 -4.82
CA LEU A 26 -9.64 4.73 -4.20
C LEU A 26 -10.31 3.69 -5.13
N TYR A 27 -10.51 4.02 -6.41
CA TYR A 27 -11.20 3.10 -7.33
C TYR A 27 -10.38 1.84 -7.62
N LYS A 28 -9.07 2.01 -7.85
CA LYS A 28 -8.16 0.88 -8.07
C LYS A 28 -8.03 0.02 -6.81
N LEU A 29 -7.93 0.67 -5.66
CA LEU A 29 -7.90 -0.01 -4.36
C LEU A 29 -9.17 -0.82 -4.10
N ILE A 30 -10.36 -0.27 -4.40
CA ILE A 30 -11.62 -1.02 -4.27
C ILE A 30 -11.59 -2.30 -5.10
N ASP A 31 -11.15 -2.23 -6.36
CA ASP A 31 -11.06 -3.40 -7.24
C ASP A 31 -10.11 -4.46 -6.65
N GLU A 32 -8.94 -4.03 -6.15
CA GLU A 32 -7.97 -4.92 -5.51
C GLU A 32 -8.50 -5.55 -4.21
N LYS A 33 -9.18 -4.78 -3.35
CA LYS A 33 -9.73 -5.31 -2.09
C LYS A 33 -10.87 -6.29 -2.31
N ILE A 34 -11.61 -6.15 -3.42
CA ILE A 34 -12.58 -7.16 -3.86
C ILE A 34 -11.85 -8.45 -4.25
N GLU A 35 -10.79 -8.36 -5.05
CA GLU A 35 -9.99 -9.52 -5.47
C GLU A 35 -9.32 -10.23 -4.28
N GLU A 36 -8.72 -9.48 -3.36
CA GLU A 36 -8.12 -9.98 -2.12
C GLU A 36 -9.14 -10.68 -1.23
N ALA A 37 -10.32 -10.08 -1.03
CA ALA A 37 -11.40 -10.68 -0.23
C ALA A 37 -11.99 -11.95 -0.86
N MET A 38 -11.78 -12.17 -2.16
CA MET A 38 -12.12 -13.42 -2.85
C MET A 38 -10.94 -14.40 -2.93
N SER A 39 -9.73 -13.96 -2.61
CA SER A 39 -8.50 -14.75 -2.71
C SER A 39 -8.29 -15.58 -1.45
N TYR A 40 -8.50 -16.88 -1.60
CA TYR A 40 -8.25 -17.84 -0.52
C TYR A 40 -6.80 -17.78 0.00
N GLN A 41 -5.83 -17.61 -0.91
CA GLN A 41 -4.41 -17.52 -0.54
C GLN A 41 -4.15 -16.27 0.31
N TYR A 42 -4.67 -15.12 -0.12
CA TYR A 42 -4.48 -13.87 0.60
C TYR A 42 -5.13 -13.92 1.98
N LEU A 43 -6.37 -14.41 2.09
CA LEU A 43 -7.05 -14.52 3.39
C LEU A 43 -6.36 -15.50 4.35
N SER A 44 -5.67 -16.51 3.83
CA SER A 44 -4.80 -17.38 4.65
C SER A 44 -3.58 -16.62 5.18
N ILE A 45 -2.96 -15.79 4.35
CA ILE A 45 -1.82 -14.95 4.76
C ILE A 45 -2.25 -13.94 5.83
N LEU A 46 -3.40 -13.28 5.61
CA LEU A 46 -4.00 -12.37 6.56
C LEU A 46 -4.33 -13.06 7.88
N SER A 47 -4.91 -14.28 7.86
CA SER A 47 -5.32 -14.96 9.09
C SER A 47 -4.17 -15.24 10.06
N GLU A 48 -2.98 -15.56 9.55
CA GLU A 48 -1.79 -15.79 10.39
C GLU A 48 -1.09 -14.48 10.78
N SER A 49 -1.50 -13.36 10.18
CA SER A 49 -1.02 -12.03 10.52
C SER A 49 -1.81 -11.38 11.66
N LEU A 50 -3.03 -11.85 11.93
CA LEU A 50 -3.94 -11.23 12.89
C LEU A 50 -3.41 -11.28 14.33
N THR A 51 -3.63 -10.18 15.05
CA THR A 51 -3.41 -10.12 16.50
C THR A 51 -4.42 -10.99 17.25
N PRO A 52 -4.15 -11.37 18.52
CA PRO A 52 -5.11 -12.11 19.33
C PRO A 52 -6.49 -11.42 19.44
N ASP A 53 -6.52 -10.09 19.54
CA ASP A 53 -7.75 -9.30 19.64
C ASP A 53 -8.56 -9.34 18.33
N GLU A 54 -7.89 -9.34 17.18
CA GLU A 54 -8.53 -9.51 15.87
C GLU A 54 -9.04 -10.94 15.66
N ILE A 55 -8.29 -11.95 16.11
CA ILE A 55 -8.76 -13.34 16.08
C ILE A 55 -10.01 -13.51 16.96
N GLU A 56 -10.03 -12.91 18.15
CA GLU A 56 -11.22 -12.90 19.02
C GLU A 56 -12.40 -12.21 18.34
N LEU A 57 -12.16 -11.07 17.68
CA LEU A 57 -13.16 -10.34 16.92
C LEU A 57 -13.81 -11.24 15.85
N ILE A 58 -12.99 -11.84 14.98
CA ILE A 58 -13.43 -12.73 13.89
C ILE A 58 -14.17 -13.96 14.44
N THR A 59 -13.64 -14.59 15.49
CA THR A 59 -14.24 -15.77 16.12
C THR A 59 -15.58 -15.44 16.79
N ARG A 60 -15.73 -14.24 17.36
CA ARG A 60 -16.99 -13.82 17.97
C ARG A 60 -18.10 -13.73 16.92
N PHE A 61 -17.82 -13.20 15.74
CA PHE A 61 -18.84 -13.02 14.70
C PHE A 61 -19.24 -14.31 13.99
N SER A 62 -18.39 -15.33 13.96
CA SER A 62 -18.77 -16.65 13.44
C SER A 62 -19.93 -17.30 14.19
N ASN A 63 -20.16 -16.89 15.44
CA ASN A 63 -21.18 -17.48 16.32
C ASN A 63 -22.56 -16.81 16.19
N PHE A 64 -22.68 -15.77 15.36
CA PHE A 64 -23.93 -15.06 15.18
C PHE A 64 -24.46 -15.23 13.74
N HIS A 65 -25.70 -15.68 13.62
CA HIS A 65 -26.42 -15.62 12.35
C HIS A 65 -27.09 -14.26 12.22
N HIS A 66 -26.67 -13.49 11.23
CA HIS A 66 -27.19 -12.14 10.99
C HIS A 66 -28.03 -12.12 9.72
N GLU A 67 -29.09 -11.30 9.71
CA GLU A 67 -29.92 -11.08 8.51
C GLU A 67 -29.17 -10.25 7.44
N SER A 68 -28.05 -9.63 7.81
CA SER A 68 -27.16 -8.85 6.96
C SER A 68 -25.76 -9.46 6.95
N ASN A 69 -25.16 -9.60 5.75
CA ASN A 69 -23.77 -10.04 5.54
C ASN A 69 -22.72 -9.00 5.98
N VAL A 70 -23.10 -8.02 6.82
CA VAL A 70 -22.27 -6.90 7.25
C VAL A 70 -22.38 -6.79 8.75
N GLN A 71 -21.25 -6.80 9.44
CA GLN A 71 -21.17 -6.69 10.88
C GLN A 71 -20.67 -5.31 11.29
N VAL A 72 -21.39 -4.67 12.21
CA VAL A 72 -20.97 -3.40 12.83
C VAL A 72 -20.24 -3.71 14.12
N VAL A 73 -19.07 -3.10 14.31
CA VAL A 73 -18.16 -3.37 15.41
C VAL A 73 -17.53 -2.06 15.90
N PRO A 74 -17.04 -1.98 17.16
CA PRO A 74 -16.21 -0.85 17.56
C PRO A 74 -14.97 -0.75 16.66
N PHE A 75 -14.73 0.41 16.09
CA PHE A 75 -13.57 0.69 15.26
C PHE A 75 -12.45 1.28 16.12
N ASP A 76 -11.34 0.56 16.18
CA ASP A 76 -10.17 0.94 16.95
C ASP A 76 -8.93 0.52 16.16
N LEU A 77 -8.17 1.51 15.69
CA LEU A 77 -6.97 1.31 14.88
C LEU A 77 -5.87 0.61 15.68
N ASP A 78 -5.72 0.97 16.94
CA ASP A 78 -4.68 0.42 17.81
C ASP A 78 -5.02 -1.02 18.21
N LYS A 79 -6.31 -1.34 18.30
CA LYS A 79 -6.78 -2.67 18.68
C LYS A 79 -6.90 -3.63 17.50
N TYR A 80 -7.26 -3.16 16.32
CA TYR A 80 -7.44 -3.98 15.12
C TYR A 80 -6.58 -3.50 13.94
N PRO A 81 -5.26 -3.35 14.12
CA PRO A 81 -4.40 -2.71 13.15
C PRO A 81 -4.40 -3.43 11.79
N TYR A 82 -4.31 -4.76 11.77
CA TYR A 82 -4.15 -5.49 10.53
C TYR A 82 -5.43 -5.59 9.72
N LEU A 83 -6.59 -5.74 10.37
CA LEU A 83 -7.88 -5.70 9.68
C LEU A 83 -8.19 -4.30 9.14
N THR A 84 -7.76 -3.24 9.81
CA THR A 84 -8.00 -1.87 9.37
C THR A 84 -7.05 -1.43 8.26
N PHE A 85 -5.75 -1.67 8.38
CA PHE A 85 -4.77 -1.36 7.33
C PHE A 85 -5.00 -2.17 6.05
N ASN A 86 -5.43 -3.43 6.15
CA ASN A 86 -5.78 -4.21 4.97
C ASN A 86 -7.20 -3.93 4.44
N HIS A 87 -7.88 -2.89 4.96
CA HIS A 87 -9.23 -2.45 4.59
C HIS A 87 -10.32 -3.52 4.67
N HIS A 88 -10.18 -4.49 5.58
CA HIS A 88 -11.20 -5.49 5.85
C HIS A 88 -12.14 -5.10 6.99
N LEU A 89 -11.69 -4.19 7.85
CA LEU A 89 -12.50 -3.46 8.80
C LEU A 89 -12.53 -1.97 8.38
N LEU A 90 -13.70 -1.50 7.93
CA LEU A 90 -13.88 -0.18 7.34
C LEU A 90 -14.56 0.79 8.31
N PHE A 91 -14.08 2.02 8.41
CA PHE A 91 -14.63 3.04 9.32
C PHE A 91 -15.91 3.67 8.75
N ILE A 92 -16.96 3.80 9.57
CA ILE A 92 -18.25 4.39 9.16
C ILE A 92 -18.73 5.59 10.00
N GLY A 93 -17.96 6.01 11.01
CA GLY A 93 -18.30 7.12 11.91
C GLY A 93 -18.45 6.68 13.37
N GLU A 94 -18.45 7.63 14.31
CA GLU A 94 -18.78 7.41 15.74
C GLU A 94 -18.07 6.22 16.42
N ASP A 95 -16.79 5.99 16.10
CA ASP A 95 -16.00 4.84 16.58
C ASP A 95 -16.62 3.47 16.21
N GLU A 96 -17.37 3.43 15.11
CA GLU A 96 -17.95 2.23 14.50
C GLU A 96 -17.26 1.90 13.17
N GLY A 97 -17.18 0.60 12.92
CA GLY A 97 -16.63 0.04 11.70
C GLY A 97 -17.44 -1.15 11.23
N VAL A 98 -17.23 -1.51 9.97
CA VAL A 98 -17.94 -2.59 9.31
C VAL A 98 -16.98 -3.59 8.69
N ILE A 99 -17.33 -4.87 8.81
CA ILE A 99 -16.64 -5.99 8.19
C ILE A 99 -17.66 -6.87 7.46
N HIS A 100 -17.27 -7.36 6.29
CA HIS A 100 -18.11 -8.24 5.48
C HIS A 100 -17.98 -9.71 5.91
N GLU A 101 -19.10 -10.44 5.90
CA GLU A 101 -19.16 -11.85 6.32
C GLU A 101 -18.22 -12.77 5.51
N GLU A 102 -18.13 -12.58 4.18
CA GLU A 102 -17.20 -13.37 3.34
C GLU A 102 -15.74 -13.26 3.79
N VAL A 103 -15.32 -12.09 4.30
CA VAL A 103 -13.96 -11.89 4.82
C VAL A 103 -13.78 -12.67 6.12
N ILE A 104 -14.75 -12.58 7.03
CA ILE A 104 -14.78 -13.35 8.29
C ILE A 104 -14.69 -14.86 7.99
N ASP A 105 -15.55 -15.35 7.10
CA ASP A 105 -15.62 -16.76 6.75
C ASP A 105 -14.36 -17.25 6.03
N GLY A 106 -13.76 -16.41 5.17
CA GLY A 106 -12.54 -16.75 4.46
C GLY A 106 -11.32 -16.83 5.38
N ILE A 107 -11.20 -15.90 6.35
CA ILE A 107 -10.17 -15.95 7.40
C ILE A 107 -10.36 -17.22 8.25
N LEU A 108 -11.59 -17.49 8.71
CA LEU A 108 -11.88 -18.65 9.58
C LEU A 108 -11.58 -19.99 8.90
N ARG A 109 -11.90 -20.12 7.61
CA ARG A 109 -11.61 -21.32 6.82
C ARG A 109 -10.11 -21.55 6.57
N SER A 110 -9.29 -20.55 6.86
CA SER A 110 -7.86 -20.54 6.56
C SER A 110 -6.96 -20.68 7.79
N PHE A 111 -7.49 -20.53 9.00
CA PHE A 111 -6.72 -20.70 10.24
C PHE A 111 -5.99 -22.05 10.31
N GLY A 112 -4.72 -21.99 10.71
CA GLY A 112 -3.89 -23.17 10.97
C GLY A 112 -3.41 -23.88 9.70
N ARG A 113 -3.50 -23.23 8.53
CA ARG A 113 -2.91 -23.75 7.29
C ARG A 113 -1.47 -23.26 7.11
N GLN A 114 -0.67 -24.09 6.46
CA GLN A 114 0.68 -23.72 6.07
C GLN A 114 0.62 -22.69 4.95
N ILE A 115 1.22 -21.53 5.19
CA ILE A 115 1.36 -20.46 4.20
C ILE A 115 2.71 -20.59 3.51
N GLU A 116 2.71 -20.38 2.19
CA GLU A 116 3.90 -20.07 1.44
C GLU A 116 3.97 -18.55 1.24
N LEU A 117 4.96 -17.92 1.86
CA LEU A 117 5.25 -16.49 1.65
C LEU A 117 5.96 -16.31 0.31
N PRO A 118 5.74 -15.18 -0.38
CA PRO A 118 6.46 -14.89 -1.60
C PRO A 118 7.97 -14.83 -1.33
N THR A 119 8.75 -15.36 -2.27
CA THR A 119 10.22 -15.30 -2.17
C THR A 119 10.70 -13.92 -2.55
N VAL A 120 11.53 -13.34 -1.69
CA VAL A 120 12.14 -12.02 -1.86
C VAL A 120 13.42 -12.14 -2.69
N ARG A 121 13.68 -11.16 -3.57
CA ARG A 121 14.94 -11.09 -4.32
C ARG A 121 16.13 -11.05 -3.36
N GLU A 122 17.25 -11.67 -3.72
CA GLU A 122 18.41 -11.79 -2.81
C GLU A 122 19.06 -10.44 -2.45
N ASP A 123 18.85 -9.41 -3.28
CA ASP A 123 19.45 -8.08 -3.16
C ASP A 123 18.61 -7.07 -2.37
N ILE A 124 17.41 -7.46 -1.92
CA ILE A 124 16.49 -6.58 -1.17
C ILE A 124 16.35 -7.00 0.30
N ASN A 125 16.11 -6.02 1.16
CA ASN A 125 16.01 -6.17 2.61
C ASN A 125 14.78 -5.42 3.13
N LEU A 126 13.93 -6.14 3.87
CA LEU A 126 12.71 -5.62 4.50
C LEU A 126 12.83 -5.48 6.02
N LYS A 127 13.99 -5.78 6.61
CA LYS A 127 14.18 -5.87 8.08
C LYS A 127 14.15 -4.53 8.80
N ASN A 128 14.09 -3.40 8.09
CA ASN A 128 14.00 -2.08 8.70
C ASN A 128 12.59 -1.77 9.23
N VAL A 129 11.60 -2.60 8.87
CA VAL A 129 10.23 -2.52 9.39
C VAL A 129 9.81 -3.89 9.92
N ASP A 130 9.05 -3.91 11.01
CA ASP A 130 8.39 -5.12 11.50
C ASP A 130 7.08 -5.32 10.75
N LEU A 131 7.05 -6.27 9.82
CA LEU A 131 5.90 -6.54 8.95
C LEU A 131 5.29 -7.89 9.33
N ASN A 132 3.96 -7.93 9.41
CA ASN A 132 3.25 -9.20 9.44
C ASN A 132 3.34 -9.91 8.06
N HIS A 133 2.79 -11.12 7.96
CA HIS A 133 2.86 -11.89 6.70
C HIS A 133 2.09 -11.24 5.54
N ALA A 134 0.95 -10.60 5.78
CA ALA A 134 0.17 -9.90 4.75
C ALA A 134 0.88 -8.64 4.26
N GLU A 135 1.39 -7.82 5.18
CA GLU A 135 2.16 -6.60 4.90
C GLU A 135 3.45 -6.94 4.15
N TYR A 136 4.15 -7.99 4.59
CA TYR A 136 5.30 -8.53 3.88
C TYR A 136 4.92 -8.95 2.45
N THR A 137 3.85 -9.73 2.29
CA THR A 137 3.41 -10.19 0.97
C THR A 137 3.07 -9.02 0.05
N THR A 138 2.36 -8.03 0.58
CA THR A 138 1.99 -6.82 -0.15
C THR A 138 3.22 -6.02 -0.53
N ALA A 139 4.15 -5.75 0.39
CA ALA A 139 5.39 -5.03 0.09
C ALA A 139 6.22 -5.71 -1.02
N VAL A 140 6.37 -7.04 -0.95
CA VAL A 140 7.09 -7.81 -1.98
C VAL A 140 6.41 -7.71 -3.33
N ASN A 141 5.08 -7.90 -3.36
CA ASN A 141 4.32 -7.79 -4.60
C ASN A 141 4.43 -6.37 -5.18
N LEU A 142 4.21 -5.32 -4.38
CA LEU A 142 4.24 -3.93 -4.83
C LEU A 142 5.60 -3.49 -5.34
N PHE A 143 6.68 -3.97 -4.73
CA PHE A 143 8.03 -3.73 -5.24
C PHE A 143 8.16 -4.24 -6.69
N ASP A 144 7.69 -5.46 -6.95
CA ASP A 144 7.76 -6.12 -8.25
C ASP A 144 6.62 -5.77 -9.21
N TYR A 145 5.67 -4.92 -8.82
CA TYR A 145 4.60 -4.48 -9.71
C TYR A 145 5.15 -3.73 -10.93
N PRO A 146 4.51 -3.84 -12.10
CA PRO A 146 4.81 -2.97 -13.22
C PRO A 146 4.70 -1.50 -12.79
N ILE A 147 5.72 -0.69 -13.09
CA ILE A 147 5.81 0.72 -12.64
C ILE A 147 4.54 1.54 -12.95
N ILE A 148 3.85 1.23 -14.06
CA ILE A 148 2.58 1.86 -14.43
C ILE A 148 1.48 1.51 -13.42
N GLU A 149 1.33 0.23 -13.06
CA GLU A 149 0.33 -0.22 -12.08
C GLU A 149 0.68 0.30 -10.68
N TYR A 150 1.96 0.32 -10.32
CA TYR A 150 2.47 0.91 -9.09
C TYR A 150 1.99 2.36 -8.90
N TYR A 151 2.24 3.23 -9.88
CA TYR A 151 1.74 4.61 -9.81
C TYR A 151 0.22 4.67 -9.92
N ASN A 152 -0.38 3.84 -10.78
CA ASN A 152 -1.82 3.85 -10.95
C ASN A 152 -2.57 3.51 -9.65
N MET A 153 -2.00 2.63 -8.83
CA MET A 153 -2.53 2.19 -7.54
C MET A 153 -2.24 3.22 -6.44
N LEU A 154 -0.99 3.67 -6.31
CA LEU A 154 -0.53 4.47 -5.17
C LEU A 154 -0.70 5.99 -5.31
N THR A 155 -1.15 6.50 -6.45
CA THR A 155 -1.27 7.95 -6.66
C THR A 155 -2.67 8.42 -7.02
N ARG A 156 -3.03 9.63 -6.57
CA ARG A 156 -4.12 10.44 -7.13
C ARG A 156 -3.62 11.31 -8.27
N GLU A 157 -4.57 11.87 -9.00
CA GLU A 157 -4.29 12.77 -10.11
C GLU A 157 -3.47 14.00 -9.69
N GLU A 158 -3.81 14.62 -8.55
CA GLU A 158 -3.07 15.75 -7.98
C GLU A 158 -1.60 15.43 -7.68
N GLN A 159 -1.33 14.22 -7.17
CA GLN A 159 0.05 13.77 -6.91
C GLN A 159 0.81 13.54 -8.22
N LEU A 160 0.16 12.99 -9.24
CA LEU A 160 0.78 12.86 -10.56
C LEU A 160 1.14 14.22 -11.16
N TYR A 161 0.28 15.23 -11.01
CA TYR A 161 0.60 16.59 -11.45
C TYR A 161 1.78 17.19 -10.68
N MET A 162 1.86 16.94 -9.37
CA MET A 162 2.98 17.38 -8.54
C MET A 162 4.29 16.72 -8.98
N ILE A 163 4.31 15.40 -9.14
CA ILE A 163 5.47 14.64 -9.61
C ILE A 163 5.88 15.11 -11.01
N ALA A 164 4.91 15.22 -11.93
CA ALA A 164 5.17 15.68 -13.29
C ALA A 164 5.78 17.09 -13.31
N SER A 165 5.29 17.99 -12.45
CA SER A 165 5.83 19.35 -12.30
C SER A 165 7.25 19.34 -11.74
N TYR A 166 7.53 18.52 -10.71
CA TYR A 166 8.88 18.38 -10.15
C TYR A 166 9.87 17.86 -11.20
N LEU A 167 9.44 16.89 -12.00
CA LEU A 167 10.21 16.32 -13.10
C LEU A 167 10.31 17.25 -14.33
N ASN A 168 9.74 18.46 -14.26
CA ASN A 168 9.67 19.44 -15.35
C ASN A 168 9.07 18.84 -16.65
N LEU A 169 8.03 18.01 -16.50
CA LEU A 169 7.31 17.45 -17.63
C LEU A 169 6.31 18.47 -18.17
N GLU A 170 6.29 18.64 -19.49
CA GLU A 170 5.26 19.43 -20.15
C GLU A 170 3.97 18.61 -20.25
N PHE A 171 2.89 19.09 -19.64
CA PHE A 171 1.54 18.54 -19.76
C PHE A 171 0.51 19.67 -19.81
N ASP A 172 -0.67 19.35 -20.33
CA ASP A 172 -1.80 20.27 -20.44
C ASP A 172 -3.09 19.64 -19.91
N ASP A 173 -4.17 20.43 -19.88
CA ASP A 173 -5.49 20.02 -19.40
C ASP A 173 -6.12 18.84 -20.20
N THR A 174 -5.55 18.46 -21.36
CA THR A 174 -5.99 17.32 -22.15
C THR A 174 -5.19 16.05 -21.88
N THR A 175 -4.12 16.17 -21.10
CA THR A 175 -3.24 15.06 -20.77
C THR A 175 -3.95 14.12 -19.80
N THR A 176 -4.21 12.91 -20.26
CA THR A 176 -4.86 11.89 -19.45
C THR A 176 -3.94 11.36 -18.35
N ARG A 177 -4.54 10.85 -17.27
CA ARG A 177 -3.82 10.13 -16.19
C ARG A 177 -2.86 9.08 -16.73
N SER A 178 -3.31 8.24 -17.67
CA SER A 178 -2.47 7.20 -18.27
C SER A 178 -1.27 7.78 -19.03
N GLN A 179 -1.43 8.91 -19.71
CA GLN A 179 -0.31 9.60 -20.37
C GLN A 179 0.68 10.14 -19.35
N LEU A 180 0.21 10.77 -18.27
CA LEU A 180 1.08 11.26 -17.18
C LEU A 180 1.89 10.13 -16.53
N ILE A 181 1.23 9.03 -16.15
CA ILE A 181 1.91 7.87 -15.56
C ILE A 181 2.99 7.35 -16.50
N ASN A 182 2.69 7.25 -17.80
CA ASN A 182 3.68 6.82 -18.79
C ASN A 182 4.87 7.78 -18.89
N MET A 183 4.62 9.10 -18.88
CA MET A 183 5.67 10.10 -18.95
C MET A 183 6.57 10.09 -17.70
N ILE A 184 5.96 10.00 -16.51
CA ILE A 184 6.66 9.87 -15.23
C ILE A 184 7.49 8.59 -15.19
N SER A 185 6.87 7.45 -15.50
CA SER A 185 7.53 6.14 -15.50
C SER A 185 8.75 6.13 -16.42
N LYS A 186 8.65 6.74 -17.60
CA LYS A 186 9.76 6.84 -18.56
C LYS A 186 10.92 7.70 -18.04
N HIS A 187 10.63 8.77 -17.29
CA HIS A 187 11.66 9.61 -16.69
C HIS A 187 12.34 8.91 -15.53
N LEU A 188 11.56 8.30 -14.64
CA LEU A 188 12.07 7.65 -13.43
C LEU A 188 12.73 6.29 -13.69
N THR A 189 12.68 5.79 -14.92
CA THR A 189 13.47 4.63 -15.38
C THR A 189 14.66 5.04 -16.24
N ASN A 190 14.93 6.34 -16.39
CA ASN A 190 16.09 6.85 -17.11
C ASN A 190 17.21 7.21 -16.13
N ARG A 191 18.36 6.55 -16.30
CA ARG A 191 19.56 6.75 -15.49
C ARG A 191 20.00 8.22 -15.36
N ASP A 192 20.09 8.93 -16.48
CA ASP A 192 20.59 10.31 -16.47
C ASP A 192 19.62 11.26 -15.76
N VAL A 193 18.31 11.00 -15.91
CA VAL A 193 17.26 11.75 -15.21
C VAL A 193 17.30 11.48 -13.71
N LEU A 194 17.40 10.21 -13.29
CA LEU A 194 17.50 9.87 -11.86
C LEU A 194 18.72 10.52 -11.21
N LYS A 195 19.86 10.54 -11.90
CA LYS A 195 21.06 11.22 -11.40
C LYS A 195 20.81 12.72 -11.20
N LEU A 196 20.16 13.38 -12.15
CA LEU A 196 19.83 14.80 -12.03
C LEU A 196 18.88 15.05 -10.85
N ILE A 197 17.85 14.21 -10.67
CA ILE A 197 16.93 14.30 -9.53
C ILE A 197 17.69 14.22 -8.21
N LEU A 198 18.60 13.25 -8.08
CA LEU A 198 19.43 13.13 -6.87
C LEU A 198 20.31 14.38 -6.69
N GLU A 199 20.94 14.89 -7.75
CA GLU A 199 21.78 16.10 -7.66
C GLU A 199 21.02 17.36 -7.23
N THR A 200 19.70 17.43 -7.46
CA THR A 200 18.86 18.55 -7.02
C THR A 200 18.37 18.45 -5.58
N MET A 201 18.43 17.26 -4.97
CA MET A 201 17.98 17.02 -3.59
C MET A 201 18.95 17.60 -2.56
N GLU A 202 18.41 18.00 -1.41
CA GLU A 202 19.21 18.34 -0.23
C GLU A 202 20.20 17.23 0.12
N ASP A 203 21.43 17.64 0.45
CA ASP A 203 22.57 16.73 0.63
C ASP A 203 22.31 15.66 1.72
N GLU A 204 21.62 16.03 2.79
CA GLU A 204 21.31 15.12 3.92
C GLU A 204 20.30 14.04 3.51
N GLU A 205 19.18 14.43 2.90
CA GLU A 205 18.14 13.52 2.43
C GLU A 205 18.70 12.59 1.34
N ARG A 206 19.43 13.15 0.37
CA ARG A 206 20.08 12.38 -0.69
C ARG A 206 21.02 11.32 -0.14
N HIS A 207 21.87 11.69 0.83
CA HIS A 207 22.82 10.77 1.42
C HIS A 207 22.12 9.64 2.18
N ALA A 208 21.08 9.96 2.95
CA ALA A 208 20.26 8.96 3.64
C ALA A 208 19.56 8.02 2.65
N PHE A 209 18.97 8.56 1.58
CA PHE A 209 18.29 7.80 0.54
C PHE A 209 19.23 6.83 -0.18
N ILE A 210 20.37 7.31 -0.67
CA ILE A 210 21.37 6.47 -1.36
C ILE A 210 21.86 5.34 -0.45
N LYS A 211 22.12 5.62 0.83
CA LYS A 211 22.55 4.61 1.79
C LYS A 211 21.52 3.49 1.96
N LYS A 212 20.21 3.81 1.95
CA LYS A 212 19.15 2.79 1.98
C LYS A 212 19.14 1.94 0.71
N ILE A 213 19.25 2.58 -0.46
CA ILE A 213 19.37 1.87 -1.73
C ILE A 213 20.59 0.93 -1.72
N GLU A 214 21.75 1.40 -1.29
CA GLU A 214 22.97 0.57 -1.17
C GLU A 214 22.77 -0.62 -0.21
N ALA A 215 22.08 -0.43 0.90
CA ALA A 215 21.72 -1.49 1.86
C ALA A 215 20.66 -2.47 1.34
N GLY A 216 20.06 -2.19 0.19
CA GLY A 216 18.99 -3.00 -0.39
C GLY A 216 17.63 -2.75 0.26
N GLU A 217 17.49 -1.67 1.02
CA GLU A 217 16.24 -1.33 1.71
C GLU A 217 15.26 -0.68 0.73
N ILE A 218 14.06 -1.26 0.65
CA ILE A 218 13.02 -0.83 -0.29
C ILE A 218 11.85 -0.09 0.40
N LEU A 219 11.85 -0.07 1.74
CA LEU A 219 10.86 0.64 2.55
C LEU A 219 11.49 1.86 3.24
N PHE A 220 10.76 2.97 3.23
CA PHE A 220 11.17 4.28 3.71
C PHE A 220 10.19 4.74 4.77
N THR A 221 10.62 4.81 6.03
CA THR A 221 9.71 5.18 7.13
C THR A 221 9.89 6.63 7.53
N MET A 222 8.79 7.29 7.87
CA MET A 222 8.79 8.69 8.34
C MET A 222 9.43 8.86 9.71
N ASP A 223 9.57 7.77 10.47
CA ASP A 223 10.32 7.73 11.74
C ASP A 223 11.84 7.81 11.52
N GLU A 224 12.33 7.29 10.39
CA GLU A 224 13.76 7.35 10.02
C GLU A 224 14.15 8.73 9.48
N TYR A 225 13.32 9.29 8.58
CA TYR A 225 13.53 10.57 7.92
C TYR A 225 12.19 11.03 7.28
N PRO A 226 11.90 12.32 7.09
CA PRO A 226 10.61 12.77 6.52
C PRO A 226 10.42 12.50 5.01
N TRP A 227 11.50 12.18 4.28
CA TRP A 227 11.53 11.81 2.86
C TRP A 227 10.75 12.76 1.90
N GLU A 228 10.72 14.06 2.19
CA GLU A 228 9.87 15.01 1.48
C GLU A 228 10.24 15.11 -0.01
N GLU A 229 11.52 15.32 -0.33
CA GLU A 229 11.96 15.44 -1.72
C GLU A 229 11.89 14.11 -2.46
N VAL A 230 12.23 13.00 -1.79
CA VAL A 230 12.16 11.65 -2.38
C VAL A 230 10.70 11.29 -2.73
N MET A 231 9.72 11.68 -1.92
CA MET A 231 8.31 11.49 -2.23
C MET A 231 7.82 12.42 -3.34
N VAL A 232 8.14 13.72 -3.28
CA VAL A 232 7.68 14.70 -4.28
C VAL A 232 8.26 14.43 -5.67
N SER A 233 9.51 13.96 -5.73
CA SER A 233 10.15 13.53 -6.98
C SER A 233 9.54 12.28 -7.60
N GLY A 234 8.76 11.55 -6.82
CA GLY A 234 8.06 10.35 -7.24
C GLY A 234 8.89 9.07 -7.15
N LEU A 235 10.10 9.11 -6.57
CA LEU A 235 10.96 7.92 -6.44
C LEU A 235 10.34 6.86 -5.53
N VAL A 236 9.65 7.28 -4.47
CA VAL A 236 8.94 6.40 -3.54
C VAL A 236 7.51 6.88 -3.39
N MET A 237 6.58 5.95 -3.22
CA MET A 237 5.16 6.26 -3.00
C MET A 237 4.71 5.80 -1.62
N PRO A 238 3.87 6.58 -0.92
CA PRO A 238 3.20 6.11 0.28
C PRO A 238 2.43 4.83 -0.02
N TYR A 239 2.64 3.81 0.80
CA TYR A 239 1.98 2.50 0.69
C TYR A 239 1.19 2.19 1.97
N GLN A 240 1.74 2.57 3.12
CA GLN A 240 1.15 2.39 4.44
C GLN A 240 1.38 3.65 5.29
N PRO A 241 0.72 3.77 6.45
CA PRO A 241 0.89 4.91 7.33
C PRO A 241 2.33 5.10 7.76
N GLY A 242 2.90 6.24 7.37
CA GLY A 242 4.29 6.57 7.66
C GLY A 242 5.30 5.68 6.95
N ILE A 243 4.91 4.88 5.96
CA ILE A 243 5.79 4.01 5.19
C ILE A 243 5.56 4.23 3.69
N ALA A 244 6.64 4.58 3.00
CA ALA A 244 6.71 4.60 1.56
C ALA A 244 7.55 3.43 1.04
N ILE A 245 7.32 3.05 -0.21
CA ILE A 245 8.01 1.96 -0.90
C ILE A 245 8.58 2.48 -2.21
N ILE A 246 9.65 1.86 -2.71
CA ILE A 246 10.20 2.10 -4.06
C ILE A 246 9.75 1.01 -5.03
N ASN A 247 9.59 1.32 -6.32
CA ASN A 247 9.39 0.30 -7.35
C ASN A 247 10.71 -0.32 -7.81
N ALA A 248 10.71 -1.63 -8.12
CA ALA A 248 11.88 -2.36 -8.61
C ALA A 248 12.59 -1.68 -9.79
N SER A 249 11.82 -1.14 -10.75
CA SER A 249 12.39 -0.51 -11.94
C SER A 249 13.22 0.74 -11.62
N ILE A 250 12.86 1.47 -10.56
CA ILE A 250 13.59 2.66 -10.10
C ILE A 250 14.78 2.22 -9.25
N PHE A 251 14.54 1.30 -8.33
CA PHE A 251 15.56 0.73 -7.44
C PHE A 251 16.75 0.15 -8.22
N ASP A 252 16.47 -0.64 -9.27
CA ASP A 252 17.50 -1.29 -10.08
C ASP A 252 18.38 -0.26 -10.80
N VAL A 253 17.78 0.80 -11.37
CA VAL A 253 18.55 1.88 -12.01
C VAL A 253 19.40 2.63 -10.98
N LEU A 254 18.88 2.89 -9.78
CA LEU A 254 19.63 3.56 -8.72
C LEU A 254 20.80 2.71 -8.21
N LYS A 255 20.62 1.39 -8.09
CA LYS A 255 21.70 0.45 -7.75
C LYS A 255 22.82 0.44 -8.78
N GLU A 256 22.50 0.61 -10.07
CA GLU A 256 23.51 0.70 -11.14
C GLU A 256 24.20 2.07 -11.23
N CYS A 257 23.62 3.10 -10.61
CA CYS A 257 24.15 4.46 -10.59
C CYS A 257 25.24 4.70 -9.54
N ASN A 258 25.19 3.96 -8.44
CA ASN A 258 26.09 4.05 -7.29
C ASN A 258 27.30 3.10 -7.44
#